data_AF-A0A1F9QH55-F1
#
_entry.id   AF-A0A1F9QH55-F1
#
_cell.length_a   1.000
_cell.length_b   1.000
_cell.length_c   1.000
_cell.angle_alpha   90.00
_cell.angle_beta   90.00
_cell.angle_gamma   90.00
#
_symmetry.space_group_name_H-M   'P 1'
#
loop_
_entity.id
_entity.type
_entity.pdbx_description
1 polymer ?
#
loop_
_entity_poly.entity_id
_entity_poly.type
_entity_poly.pdbx_seq_one_letter_code
_entity_poly.pdbx_strand_id
1 'polypeptide(L)'
;MKASEAKVGEKYLSRTGIPVTLVGSKAGKFQIKLETTGTAVGVNGDYELRPYDEKGIDKESRILLKLNGKGKGGKTKAKKAGSLSAIIDPYLLAGGKMVAEIAAEVTKKAGEAAKGRDINANVRARLVCYTRKGWQVVKDDKKRVKVVRKTA
;
A
#
# COMPACT_ATOMS: atom_id res chain seq x y z
N MET A 1 -18.06 20.62 15.65
CA MET A 1 -16.98 20.29 16.59
C MET A 1 -15.67 20.77 16.02
N LYS A 2 -14.70 21.15 16.85
CA LYS A 2 -13.39 21.61 16.36
C LYS A 2 -12.42 20.44 16.19
N ALA A 3 -11.43 20.56 15.32
CA ALA A 3 -10.38 19.56 15.16
C ALA A 3 -9.59 19.32 16.46
N SER A 4 -9.51 20.32 17.35
CA SER A 4 -8.95 20.19 18.70
C SER A 4 -9.76 19.30 19.64
N GLU A 5 -11.06 19.17 19.42
CA GLU A 5 -11.99 18.38 20.24
C GLU A 5 -12.28 17.00 19.64
N ALA A 6 -11.74 16.75 18.44
CA ALA A 6 -11.94 15.52 17.71
C ALA A 6 -11.02 14.40 18.24
N LYS A 7 -11.57 13.19 18.33
CA LYS A 7 -10.82 12.01 18.75
C LYS A 7 -9.96 11.50 17.61
N VAL A 8 -8.70 11.25 17.93
CA VAL A 8 -7.75 10.65 16.99
C VAL A 8 -8.20 9.22 16.67
N GLY A 9 -8.29 8.90 15.39
CA GLY A 9 -8.78 7.63 14.87
C GLY A 9 -10.26 7.60 14.50
N GLU A 10 -11.04 8.63 14.84
CA GLU A 10 -12.45 8.73 14.45
C GLU A 10 -12.67 9.41 13.10
N LYS A 11 -13.79 9.05 12.46
CA LYS A 11 -14.24 9.62 11.19
C LYS A 11 -15.16 10.81 11.44
N TYR A 12 -14.92 11.86 10.68
CA TYR A 12 -15.66 13.11 10.70
C TYR A 12 -15.94 13.56 9.27
N LEU A 13 -16.77 14.57 9.11
CA LEU A 13 -16.98 15.28 7.86
C LEU A 13 -16.35 16.66 7.94
N SER A 14 -15.69 17.11 6.88
CA SER A 14 -15.32 18.51 6.74
C SER A 14 -16.57 19.39 6.63
N ARG A 15 -16.40 20.71 6.75
CA ARG A 15 -17.46 21.70 6.47
C ARG A 15 -18.11 21.52 5.09
N THR A 16 -17.37 20.99 4.12
CA THR A 16 -17.82 20.72 2.75
C THR A 16 -18.43 19.33 2.55
N GLY A 17 -18.64 18.54 3.62
CA GLY A 17 -19.23 17.21 3.53
C GLY A 17 -18.26 16.13 3.02
N ILE A 18 -16.95 16.39 3.08
CA ILE A 18 -15.91 15.42 2.70
C ILE A 18 -15.55 14.57 3.92
N PRO A 19 -15.62 13.23 3.82
CA PRO A 19 -15.22 12.36 4.92
C PRO A 19 -13.72 12.41 5.17
N VAL A 20 -13.37 12.65 6.42
CA VAL A 20 -11.99 12.79 6.91
C VAL A 20 -11.81 11.96 8.19
N THR A 21 -10.66 11.33 8.34
CA THR A 21 -10.27 10.60 9.55
C THR A 21 -9.19 11.39 10.27
N LEU A 22 -9.35 11.68 11.56
CA LEU A 22 -8.30 12.35 12.32
C LEU A 22 -7.15 11.36 12.59
N VAL A 23 -5.94 11.64 12.11
CA VAL A 23 -4.77 10.74 12.24
C VAL A 23 -3.93 11.05 13.48
N GLY A 24 -3.95 12.30 13.95
CA GLY A 24 -3.21 12.74 15.13
C GLY A 24 -2.81 14.21 15.03
N SER A 25 -2.07 14.71 16.01
CA SER A 25 -1.43 16.03 15.94
C SER A 25 0.06 15.88 15.64
N LYS A 26 0.59 16.69 14.72
CA LYS A 26 2.02 16.74 14.40
C LYS A 26 2.45 18.19 14.25
N ALA A 27 3.44 18.61 15.04
CA ALA A 27 3.97 19.97 15.05
C ALA A 27 2.90 21.06 15.29
N GLY A 28 2.00 20.86 16.25
CA GLY A 28 0.95 21.82 16.60
C GLY A 28 -0.22 21.91 15.61
N LYS A 29 -0.22 21.11 14.54
CA LYS A 29 -1.33 21.00 13.58
C LYS A 29 -1.99 19.62 13.67
N PHE A 30 -3.30 19.58 13.49
CA PHE A 30 -4.09 18.35 13.46
C PHE A 30 -4.06 17.75 12.06
N GLN A 31 -3.56 16.53 11.92
CA GLN A 31 -3.56 15.82 10.65
C GLN A 31 -4.90 15.14 10.43
N ILE A 32 -5.64 15.61 9.44
CA ILE A 32 -6.84 14.95 8.94
C ILE A 32 -6.50 14.21 7.65
N LYS A 33 -6.95 12.97 7.52
CA LYS A 33 -6.80 12.17 6.31
C LYS A 33 -8.11 12.18 5.55
N LEU A 34 -8.09 12.69 4.34
CA LEU A 34 -9.23 12.66 3.43
C LEU A 34 -9.49 11.20 3.02
N GLU A 35 -10.68 10.68 3.29
CA GLU A 35 -11.08 9.34 2.85
C GLU A 35 -11.31 9.32 1.33
N THR A 36 -11.64 10.47 0.74
CA THR A 36 -11.84 10.63 -0.70
C THR A 36 -10.56 10.56 -1.50
N THR A 37 -9.43 11.08 -1.01
CA THR A 37 -8.15 11.13 -1.76
C THR A 37 -7.04 10.29 -1.13
N GLY A 38 -7.22 9.85 0.12
CA GLY A 38 -6.19 9.16 0.91
C GLY A 38 -5.08 10.08 1.42
N THR A 39 -5.12 11.37 1.10
CA THR A 39 -4.11 12.37 1.46
C THR A 39 -4.31 12.87 2.89
N ALA A 40 -3.21 13.00 3.63
CA ALA A 40 -3.22 13.65 4.94
C ALA A 40 -2.92 15.15 4.79
N VAL A 41 -3.76 15.99 5.38
CA VAL A 41 -3.64 17.44 5.39
C VAL A 41 -3.51 17.89 6.85
N GLY A 42 -2.56 18.79 7.12
CA GLY A 42 -2.45 19.44 8.42
C GLY A 42 -3.40 20.63 8.50
N VAL A 43 -4.38 20.56 9.38
CA VAL A 43 -5.33 21.64 9.69
C VAL A 43 -5.08 22.22 11.08
N ASN A 44 -5.49 23.45 11.28
CA ASN A 44 -5.41 24.10 12.58
C ASN A 44 -6.51 23.57 13.52
N GLY A 45 -6.35 23.78 14.83
CA GLY A 45 -7.28 23.28 15.85
C GLY A 45 -8.69 23.84 15.74
N ASP A 46 -8.85 25.04 15.18
CA ASP A 46 -10.11 25.72 14.90
C ASP A 46 -10.88 25.17 13.69
N TYR A 47 -10.30 24.21 12.96
CA TYR A 47 -10.95 23.63 11.79
C TYR A 47 -12.25 22.92 12.18
N GLU A 48 -13.36 23.34 11.58
CA GLU A 48 -14.68 22.78 11.86
C GLU A 48 -14.84 21.40 11.23
N LEU A 49 -15.03 20.43 12.10
CA LEU A 49 -15.43 19.07 11.78
C LEU A 49 -16.90 18.86 12.18
N ARG A 50 -17.62 18.08 11.38
CA ARG A 50 -18.96 17.61 11.67
C ARG A 50 -18.90 16.11 12.02
N PRO A 51 -19.80 15.62 12.87
CA PRO A 51 -19.95 14.18 13.07
C PRO A 51 -20.15 13.47 11.73
N TYR A 52 -19.55 12.29 11.57
CA TYR A 52 -19.73 11.51 10.35
C TYR A 52 -21.20 11.07 10.22
N ASP A 53 -21.86 11.53 9.16
CA ASP A 53 -23.20 11.10 8.78
C ASP A 53 -23.20 10.73 7.29
N GLU A 54 -23.56 9.47 6.99
CA GLU A 54 -23.63 8.97 5.62
C GLU A 54 -24.64 9.73 4.75
N LYS A 55 -25.64 10.37 5.36
CA LYS A 55 -26.64 11.21 4.67
C LYS A 55 -26.12 12.62 4.38
N GLY A 56 -25.08 13.07 5.10
CA GLY A 56 -24.46 14.39 4.95
C GLY A 56 -23.24 14.40 4.00
N ILE A 57 -22.91 13.27 3.39
CA ILE A 57 -21.82 13.17 2.42
C ILE A 57 -22.28 13.78 1.10
N ASP A 58 -21.49 14.74 0.60
CA ASP A 58 -21.75 15.34 -0.70
C ASP A 58 -21.81 14.29 -1.82
N LYS A 59 -22.68 14.48 -2.82
CA LYS A 59 -22.89 13.50 -3.90
C LYS A 59 -21.58 13.18 -4.64
N GLU A 60 -20.72 14.18 -4.88
CA GLU A 60 -19.42 13.98 -5.51
C GLU A 60 -18.46 13.24 -4.58
N SER A 61 -18.47 13.56 -3.28
CA SER A 61 -17.68 12.84 -2.27
C SER A 61 -18.10 11.37 -2.15
N ARG A 62 -19.39 11.06 -2.28
CA ARG A 62 -19.92 9.70 -2.28
C ARG A 62 -19.50 8.94 -3.54
N ILE A 63 -19.46 9.61 -4.69
CA ILE A 63 -18.94 9.04 -5.94
C ILE A 63 -17.44 8.78 -5.81
N LEU A 64 -16.66 9.73 -5.27
CA LEU A 64 -15.22 9.57 -5.05
C LEU A 64 -14.90 8.45 -4.05
N LEU A 65 -15.68 8.30 -2.98
CA LEU A 65 -15.58 7.17 -2.05
C LEU A 65 -15.83 5.82 -2.76
N LYS A 66 -16.81 5.74 -3.66
CA LYS A 66 -17.08 4.52 -4.44
C LYS A 66 -15.99 4.24 -5.46
N LEU A 67 -15.47 5.28 -6.12
CA LEU A 67 -14.41 5.16 -7.12
C LEU A 67 -13.06 4.80 -6.47
N ASN A 68 -12.70 5.42 -5.35
CA ASN A 68 -11.50 5.05 -4.58
C ASN A 68 -11.68 3.80 -3.72
N GLY A 69 -12.92 3.42 -3.37
CA GLY A 69 -13.23 2.10 -2.83
C GLY A 69 -12.91 0.96 -3.81
N LYS A 70 -12.87 1.25 -5.11
CA LYS A 70 -12.51 0.31 -6.19
C LYS A 70 -11.12 0.54 -6.80
N GLY A 71 -10.45 1.63 -6.42
CA GLY A 71 -9.18 2.07 -7.00
C GLY A 71 -8.11 2.28 -5.93
N LYS A 72 -7.15 1.36 -5.87
CA LYS A 72 -5.97 1.36 -4.99
C LYS A 72 -6.29 1.08 -3.52
N GLY A 73 -6.34 -0.23 -3.24
CA GLY A 73 -5.88 -0.77 -1.96
C GLY A 73 -4.43 -0.37 -1.70
N GLY A 74 -4.23 0.86 -1.21
CA GLY A 74 -3.16 1.21 -0.31
C GLY A 74 -3.38 0.43 0.97
N LYS A 75 -3.05 -0.87 0.94
CA LYS A 75 -2.76 -1.58 2.16
C LYS A 75 -1.46 -0.99 2.68
N THR A 76 -1.56 0.01 3.55
CA THR A 76 -0.66 0.13 4.69
C THR A 76 -0.88 -1.14 5.49
N LYS A 77 -0.32 -2.25 5.00
CA LYS A 77 -0.32 -3.52 5.71
C LYS A 77 0.54 -3.23 6.92
N ALA A 78 -0.11 -3.33 8.09
CA ALA A 78 0.52 -3.73 9.32
C ALA A 78 1.74 -4.60 9.02
N LYS A 79 2.86 -4.34 9.72
CA LYS A 79 4.05 -5.18 9.76
C LYS A 79 3.64 -6.62 10.13
N LYS A 80 3.08 -7.38 9.19
CA LYS A 80 2.93 -8.82 9.25
C LYS A 80 4.22 -9.37 8.69
N ALA A 81 4.86 -10.18 9.51
CA ALA A 81 5.99 -11.02 9.13
C ALA A 81 5.84 -11.57 7.70
N GLY A 82 6.90 -11.46 6.92
CA GLY A 82 7.05 -12.18 5.65
C GLY A 82 6.10 -11.75 4.53
N SER A 83 6.30 -10.56 3.95
CA SER A 83 5.76 -10.33 2.60
C SER A 83 6.43 -11.30 1.61
N LEU A 84 5.68 -11.87 0.65
CA LEU A 84 6.26 -12.77 -0.36
C LEU A 84 7.46 -12.12 -1.08
N SER A 85 7.41 -10.80 -1.29
CA SER A 85 8.52 -10.01 -1.82
C SER A 85 9.80 -10.17 -1.00
N ALA A 86 9.71 -10.11 0.33
CA ALA A 86 10.88 -10.26 1.21
C ALA A 86 11.49 -11.67 1.16
N ILE A 87 10.70 -12.69 0.78
CA ILE A 87 11.18 -14.06 0.60
C ILE A 87 11.74 -14.25 -0.83
N ILE A 88 11.12 -13.64 -1.84
CA ILE A 88 11.51 -13.76 -3.26
C ILE A 88 12.79 -12.96 -3.57
N ASP A 89 12.92 -11.75 -3.03
CA ASP A 89 14.00 -10.82 -3.38
C ASP A 89 15.41 -11.38 -3.15
N PRO A 90 15.72 -12.05 -2.01
CA PRO A 90 17.03 -12.66 -1.81
C PRO A 90 17.41 -13.68 -2.89
N TYR A 91 16.45 -14.48 -3.37
CA TYR A 91 16.71 -15.45 -4.45
C TYR A 91 17.00 -14.79 -5.78
N LEU A 92 16.28 -13.71 -6.09
CA LEU A 92 16.48 -12.93 -7.31
C LEU A 92 17.81 -12.18 -7.31
N LEU A 93 18.27 -11.71 -6.16
CA LEU A 93 19.55 -11.01 -5.99
C LEU A 93 20.75 -11.97 -6.01
N ALA A 94 20.65 -13.10 -5.30
CA ALA A 94 21.68 -14.13 -5.33
C ALA A 94 21.83 -14.74 -6.73
N GLY A 95 20.70 -14.96 -7.41
CA GLY A 95 20.64 -15.64 -8.69
C GLY A 95 20.86 -17.15 -8.56
N GLY A 96 20.98 -17.84 -9.70
CA GLY A 96 21.31 -19.27 -9.74
C GLY A 96 20.13 -20.24 -9.64
N LYS A 97 18.89 -19.74 -9.62
CA LYS A 97 17.67 -20.57 -9.64
C LYS A 97 16.71 -20.13 -10.72
N MET A 98 15.94 -21.07 -11.26
CA MET A 98 14.84 -20.79 -12.18
C MET A 98 13.64 -20.21 -11.41
N VAL A 99 12.76 -19.49 -12.13
CA VAL A 99 11.51 -18.94 -11.55
C VAL A 99 10.69 -20.01 -10.83
N ALA A 100 10.59 -21.21 -11.42
CA ALA A 100 9.85 -22.33 -10.84
C ALA A 100 10.50 -22.86 -9.54
N GLU A 101 11.83 -22.92 -9.50
CA GLU A 101 12.57 -23.36 -8.31
C GLU A 101 12.44 -22.34 -7.17
N ILE A 102 12.53 -21.05 -7.51
CA ILE A 102 12.27 -19.96 -6.55
C ILE A 102 10.84 -20.06 -6.02
N ALA A 103 9.85 -20.30 -6.88
CA ALA A 103 8.47 -20.44 -6.46
C ALA A 103 8.26 -21.65 -5.53
N ALA A 104 8.93 -22.78 -5.80
CA ALA A 104 8.88 -23.95 -4.94
C ALA A 104 9.48 -23.68 -3.55
N GLU A 105 10.64 -23.01 -3.49
CA GLU A 105 11.26 -22.65 -2.22
C GLU A 105 10.50 -21.57 -1.45
N VAL A 106 9.94 -20.59 -2.15
CA VAL A 106 9.08 -19.57 -1.57
C VAL A 106 7.82 -20.22 -1.01
N THR A 107 7.23 -21.20 -1.70
CA THR A 107 6.06 -21.95 -1.19
C THR A 107 6.40 -22.68 0.11
N LYS A 108 7.55 -23.36 0.17
CA LYS A 108 8.03 -24.04 1.38
C LYS A 108 8.25 -23.08 2.55
N LYS A 109 8.81 -21.89 2.29
CA LYS A 109 9.12 -20.88 3.32
C LYS A 109 7.94 -20.00 3.72
N ALA A 110 7.02 -19.75 2.79
CA ALA A 110 5.90 -18.84 2.99
C ALA A 110 4.72 -19.50 3.72
N GLY A 111 4.61 -20.84 3.72
CA GLY A 111 3.54 -21.57 4.39
C GLY A 111 2.17 -21.02 4.02
N GLU A 112 1.42 -20.53 5.01
CA GLU A 112 0.10 -19.91 4.82
C GLU A 112 0.11 -18.67 3.91
N ALA A 113 1.21 -17.94 3.82
CA ALA A 113 1.31 -16.75 2.97
C ALA A 113 1.29 -17.07 1.47
N ALA A 114 1.50 -18.34 1.09
CA ALA A 114 1.37 -18.84 -0.28
C ALA A 114 -0.01 -19.41 -0.62
N LYS A 115 -0.87 -19.66 0.38
CA LYS A 115 -2.19 -20.29 0.17
C LYS A 115 -3.09 -19.42 -0.70
N GLY A 116 -3.58 -19.97 -1.81
CA GLY A 116 -4.45 -19.29 -2.77
C GLY A 116 -3.76 -18.21 -3.62
N ARG A 117 -2.42 -18.21 -3.71
CA ARG A 117 -1.66 -17.26 -4.54
C ARG A 117 -0.79 -17.98 -5.55
N ASP A 118 -0.76 -17.43 -6.77
CA ASP A 118 0.21 -17.88 -7.78
C ASP A 118 1.60 -17.30 -7.46
N ILE A 119 2.45 -18.14 -6.88
CA ILE A 119 3.83 -17.75 -6.50
C ILE A 119 4.69 -17.51 -7.74
N ASN A 120 4.48 -18.24 -8.84
CA ASN A 120 5.19 -18.01 -10.08
C ASN A 120 4.85 -16.61 -10.64
N ALA A 121 3.58 -16.23 -10.64
CA ALA A 121 3.15 -14.89 -11.03
C ALA A 121 3.76 -13.81 -10.13
N ASN A 122 3.85 -14.04 -8.81
CA ASN A 122 4.49 -13.11 -7.89
C ASN A 122 5.99 -12.95 -8.16
N VAL A 123 6.72 -14.03 -8.47
CA VAL A 123 8.14 -13.97 -8.84
C VAL A 123 8.32 -13.18 -10.15
N ARG A 124 7.47 -13.43 -11.17
CA ARG A 124 7.48 -12.67 -12.42
C ARG A 124 7.16 -11.19 -12.21
N ALA A 125 6.19 -10.88 -11.37
CA ALA A 125 5.86 -9.51 -11.01
C ALA A 125 7.05 -8.80 -10.34
N ARG A 126 7.80 -9.49 -9.47
CA ARG A 126 9.03 -8.95 -8.88
C ARG A 126 10.10 -8.65 -9.91
N LEU A 127 10.33 -9.54 -10.88
CA LEU A 127 11.26 -9.29 -11.99
C LEU A 127 10.88 -8.00 -12.75
N VAL A 128 9.60 -7.82 -13.08
CA VAL A 128 9.10 -6.60 -13.74
C VAL A 128 9.26 -5.35 -12.86
N CYS A 129 9.06 -5.47 -11.54
CA CYS A 129 9.31 -4.36 -10.63
C CYS A 129 10.79 -3.92 -10.64
N TYR A 130 11.73 -4.86 -10.74
CA TYR A 130 13.15 -4.53 -10.82
C TYR A 130 13.51 -3.86 -12.16
N THR A 131 12.99 -4.35 -13.29
CA THR A 131 13.21 -3.68 -14.58
C THR A 131 12.67 -2.26 -14.60
N ARG A 132 11.48 -2.03 -14.02
CA ARG A 132 10.92 -0.67 -13.86
C ARG A 132 11.75 0.24 -12.96
N LYS A 133 12.56 -0.31 -12.06
CA LYS A 133 13.49 0.43 -11.20
C LYS A 133 14.85 0.67 -11.87
N GLY A 134 15.01 0.32 -13.14
CA GLY A 134 16.27 0.46 -13.88
C GLY A 134 17.29 -0.66 -13.60
N TRP A 135 16.87 -1.77 -12.99
CA TRP A 135 17.74 -2.93 -12.79
C TRP A 135 17.62 -3.87 -13.98
N GLN A 136 18.69 -4.59 -14.30
CA GLN A 136 18.71 -5.56 -15.38
C GLN A 136 18.41 -6.95 -14.86
N VAL A 137 17.52 -7.67 -15.53
CA VAL A 137 17.28 -9.09 -15.28
C VAL A 137 18.12 -9.87 -16.28
N VAL A 138 19.11 -10.62 -15.77
CA VAL A 138 19.96 -11.51 -16.55
C VAL A 138 19.42 -12.92 -16.41
N LYS A 139 19.40 -13.65 -17.53
CA LYS A 139 19.09 -15.09 -17.58
C LYS A 139 20.31 -15.79 -18.14
N ASP A 140 20.69 -16.90 -17.53
CA ASP A 140 21.69 -17.79 -18.11
C ASP A 140 21.06 -18.78 -19.10
N ASP A 141 21.89 -19.59 -19.75
CA ASP A 141 21.47 -20.64 -20.69
C ASP A 141 20.55 -21.70 -20.05
N LYS A 142 20.63 -21.84 -18.72
CA LYS A 142 19.78 -22.72 -17.91
C LYS A 142 18.50 -22.03 -17.42
N LYS A 143 18.17 -20.85 -17.95
CA LYS A 143 17.00 -20.03 -17.60
C LYS A 143 16.95 -19.65 -16.11
N ARG A 144 18.08 -19.66 -15.41
CA ARG A 144 18.22 -19.17 -14.04
C ARG A 144 18.22 -17.65 -14.07
N VAL A 145 17.45 -17.05 -13.18
CA VAL A 145 17.23 -15.61 -13.15
C VAL A 145 18.12 -14.94 -12.11
N LYS A 146 18.74 -13.82 -12.48
CA LYS A 146 19.48 -12.94 -11.56
C LYS A 146 19.12 -11.49 -11.87
N VAL A 147 18.95 -10.68 -10.83
CA VAL A 147 18.74 -9.24 -10.98
C VAL A 147 20.05 -8.53 -10.62
N VAL A 148 20.55 -7.71 -11.53
CA VAL A 148 21.75 -6.89 -11.34
C VAL A 148 21.38 -5.42 -11.45
N ARG A 149 21.96 -4.58 -10.58
CA ARG A 149 21.79 -3.14 -10.69
C ARG A 149 22.57 -2.69 -11.93
N LYS A 150 21.89 -2.00 -12.85
CA LYS A 150 22.59 -1.31 -13.93
C LYS A 150 23.31 -0.13 -13.29
N THR A 151 24.63 -0.24 -13.13
CA THR A 151 25.44 0.93 -12.81
C THR A 151 25.34 1.82 -14.05
N ALA A 152 24.78 3.02 -13.87
CA ALA A 152 24.82 4.05 -14.90
C ALA A 152 26.27 4.51 -15.07
#